data_AF-G1L184-F1
#
_entry.id   AF-G1L184-F1
#
_cell.length_a   1.000
_cell.length_b   1.000
_cell.length_c   1.000
_cell.angle_alpha   90.00
_cell.angle_beta   90.00
_cell.angle_gamma   90.00
#
_symmetry.space_group_name_H-M   'P 1'
#
loop_
_entity.id
_entity.type
_entity.pdbx_description
1 polymer ?
#
loop_
_entity_poly.entity_id
_entity_poly.type
_entity_poly.pdbx_seq_one_letter_code
_entity_poly.pdbx_strand_id
1 'polypeptide(L)'
;MNTFLFCALCLLGGWAVLAGGVTVQDGKFSFPLDSVKKLKDLRELQEPSIWKGRKSAGPAAPRVCSHLKFPAELRPLCKETDAQDILLRLEAIAEDPSVCEICAFAACAGC
;
A
#
# COMPACT_ATOMS: atom_id res chain seq x y z
N MET A 1 37.33 2.38 -27.46
CA MET A 1 35.95 2.81 -27.86
C MET A 1 34.83 2.04 -27.17
N ASN A 2 35.03 0.83 -26.64
CA ASN A 2 33.96 0.06 -25.99
C ASN A 2 33.63 0.48 -24.53
N THR A 3 34.60 1.02 -23.78
CA THR A 3 34.40 1.38 -22.36
C THR A 3 33.40 2.53 -22.17
N PHE A 4 33.38 3.49 -23.10
CA PHE A 4 32.41 4.58 -23.09
C PHE A 4 30.98 4.10 -23.36
N LEU A 5 30.82 3.10 -24.25
CA LEU A 5 29.53 2.49 -24.55
C LEU A 5 28.97 1.71 -23.36
N PHE A 6 29.81 0.95 -22.65
CA PHE A 6 29.40 0.24 -21.44
C PHE A 6 29.03 1.19 -20.29
N CYS A 7 29.79 2.27 -20.06
CA CYS A 7 29.43 3.27 -19.05
C CYS A 7 28.11 3.97 -19.37
N ALA A 8 27.86 4.32 -20.64
CA ALA A 8 26.60 4.94 -21.04
C ALA A 8 25.40 3.99 -20.86
N LEU A 9 25.57 2.69 -21.15
CA LEU A 9 24.52 1.68 -20.97
C LEU A 9 24.19 1.45 -19.48
N CYS A 10 25.21 1.43 -18.62
CA CYS A 10 25.02 1.29 -17.17
C CYS A 10 24.31 2.50 -16.54
N LEU A 11 24.61 3.72 -17.00
CA LEU A 11 23.97 4.95 -16.52
C LEU A 11 22.50 5.03 -16.94
N LEU A 12 22.16 4.58 -18.15
CA LEU A 12 20.77 4.53 -18.64
C LEU A 12 19.95 3.41 -17.97
N GLY A 13 20.57 2.26 -17.68
CA GLY A 13 19.91 1.14 -17.00
C GLY A 13 19.64 1.40 -15.51
N GLY A 14 20.53 2.14 -14.82
CA GLY A 14 20.37 2.45 -13.40
C GLY A 14 19.25 3.45 -13.08
N TRP A 15 18.92 4.35 -14.00
CA TRP A 15 17.86 5.34 -13.81
C TRP A 15 16.45 4.77 -13.94
N ALA A 16 16.26 3.72 -14.74
CA ALA A 16 14.95 3.08 -14.89
C ALA A 16 14.48 2.36 -13.61
N VAL A 17 15.41 1.96 -12.73
CA VAL A 17 15.10 1.26 -11.47
C VAL A 17 14.68 2.24 -10.37
N LEU A 18 15.16 3.49 -10.40
CA LEU A 18 14.83 4.51 -9.40
C LEU A 18 13.45 5.16 -9.59
N ALA A 19 12.80 4.93 -10.74
CA ALA A 19 11.45 5.44 -11.01
C ALA A 19 10.35 4.43 -10.61
N GLY A 20 10.71 3.23 -10.16
CA GLY A 20 9.76 2.23 -9.67
C GLY A 20 9.30 2.58 -8.26
N GLY A 21 8.05 3.02 -8.11
CA GLY A 21 7.47 3.23 -6.78
C GLY A 21 7.33 1.92 -6.00
N VAL A 22 7.41 1.99 -4.67
CA VAL A 22 7.17 0.83 -3.81
C VAL A 22 5.72 0.38 -3.92
N THR A 23 5.53 -0.92 -4.06
CA THR A 23 4.22 -1.59 -4.06
C THR A 23 4.09 -2.49 -2.84
N VAL A 24 2.87 -2.72 -2.40
CA VAL A 24 2.52 -3.62 -1.30
C VAL A 24 1.81 -4.82 -1.90
N GLN A 25 2.35 -6.01 -1.66
CA GLN A 25 1.82 -7.30 -2.09
C GLN A 25 1.08 -7.98 -0.95
N ASP A 26 -0.15 -8.41 -1.24
CA ASP A 26 -0.95 -9.24 -0.36
C ASP A 26 -1.59 -10.38 -1.17
N GLY A 27 -0.97 -11.57 -1.10
CA GLY A 27 -1.37 -12.72 -1.90
C GLY A 27 -1.28 -12.44 -3.41
N LYS A 28 -2.43 -12.45 -4.08
CA LYS A 28 -2.54 -12.20 -5.53
C LYS A 28 -2.61 -10.71 -5.90
N PHE A 29 -2.70 -9.83 -4.90
CA PHE A 29 -2.88 -8.40 -5.11
C PHE A 29 -1.58 -7.63 -4.93
N SER A 30 -1.40 -6.61 -5.76
CA SER A 30 -0.32 -5.64 -5.62
C SER A 30 -0.90 -4.23 -5.76
N PHE A 31 -0.60 -3.38 -4.79
CA PHE A 31 -1.09 -2.01 -4.72
C PHE A 31 0.08 -1.03 -4.62
N PRO A 32 0.01 0.15 -5.26
CA PRO A 32 1.00 1.19 -5.01
C PRO A 32 0.92 1.65 -3.56
N LEU A 33 2.08 1.84 -2.91
CA LEU A 33 2.15 2.30 -1.51
C LEU A 33 1.39 3.63 -1.32
N ASP A 34 1.40 4.51 -2.32
CA ASP A 34 0.64 5.77 -2.30
C ASP A 34 -0.87 5.59 -2.19
N SER A 35 -1.44 4.51 -2.74
CA SER A 35 -2.87 4.21 -2.56
C SER A 35 -3.14 3.57 -1.20
N VAL A 36 -2.21 2.78 -0.67
CA VAL A 36 -2.32 2.21 0.69
C VAL A 36 -2.27 3.32 1.75
N LYS A 37 -1.39 4.31 1.61
CA LYS A 37 -1.30 5.48 2.51
C LYS A 37 -2.63 6.20 2.70
N LYS A 38 -3.46 6.31 1.65
CA LYS A 38 -4.78 6.97 1.70
C LYS A 38 -5.79 6.25 2.60
N LEU A 39 -5.55 4.99 2.99
CA LEU A 39 -6.41 4.28 3.95
C LEU A 39 -6.36 4.93 5.34
N LYS A 40 -5.23 5.53 5.71
CA LYS A 40 -5.09 6.25 6.99
C LYS A 40 -6.08 7.42 7.09
N ASP A 41 -6.22 8.19 6.02
CA ASP A 41 -7.15 9.33 5.95
C ASP A 41 -8.63 8.89 6.13
N LEU A 42 -8.97 7.66 5.71
CA LEU A 42 -10.32 7.11 5.87
C LEU A 42 -10.62 6.72 7.32
N ARG A 43 -9.60 6.23 8.03
CA ARG A 43 -9.68 5.87 9.44
C ARG A 43 -9.89 7.10 10.31
N GLU A 44 -9.15 8.18 10.06
CA GLU A 44 -9.30 9.45 10.78
C GLU A 44 -10.70 10.06 10.60
N LEU A 45 -11.35 9.84 9.46
CA LEU A 45 -12.73 10.29 9.21
C LEU A 45 -13.80 9.44 9.91
N GLN A 46 -13.49 8.20 10.32
CA GLN A 46 -14.44 7.31 10.99
C GLN A 46 -14.52 7.54 12.52
N GLU A 47 -13.70 8.42 13.10
CA GLU A 47 -13.69 8.65 14.55
C GLU A 47 -13.73 10.13 14.98
N PRO A 48 -14.63 10.46 15.93
CA PRO A 48 -14.10 10.84 17.25
C PRO A 48 -14.60 10.02 18.46
N SER A 49 -15.59 9.11 18.33
CA SER A 49 -16.39 8.72 19.53
C SER A 49 -16.61 7.23 19.80
N ILE A 50 -16.09 6.26 19.02
CA ILE A 50 -16.47 4.83 19.20
C ILE A 50 -15.29 3.88 19.51
N TRP A 51 -14.04 4.23 19.23
CA TRP A 51 -12.92 3.27 19.29
C TRP A 51 -12.04 3.34 20.54
N LYS A 52 -12.33 4.19 21.54
CA LYS A 52 -11.55 4.13 22.79
C LYS A 52 -11.74 2.82 23.59
N GLY A 53 -12.66 1.94 23.19
CA GLY A 53 -13.04 0.74 23.95
C GLY A 53 -12.83 -0.65 23.32
N ARG A 54 -12.54 -0.78 22.03
CA ARG A 54 -12.40 -2.12 21.39
C ARG A 54 -11.13 -2.23 20.55
N LYS A 55 -10.08 -2.77 21.14
CA LYS A 55 -8.82 -3.15 20.48
C LYS A 55 -8.93 -4.31 19.45
N SER A 56 -10.11 -4.64 18.91
CA SER A 56 -10.22 -5.90 18.13
C SER A 56 -11.35 -6.00 17.10
N ALA A 57 -11.97 -4.91 16.66
CA ALA A 57 -12.95 -5.01 15.57
C ALA A 57 -12.59 -4.00 14.49
N GLY A 58 -11.65 -4.39 13.62
CA GLY A 58 -11.34 -3.69 12.37
C GLY A 58 -12.59 -3.17 11.66
N PRO A 59 -12.50 -2.08 10.88
CA PRO A 59 -13.66 -1.59 10.14
C PRO A 59 -14.32 -2.75 9.39
N ALA A 60 -15.65 -2.85 9.45
CA ALA A 60 -16.35 -3.79 8.59
C ALA A 60 -16.03 -3.38 7.14
N ALA A 61 -15.29 -4.23 6.40
CA ALA A 61 -14.86 -3.99 5.02
C ALA A 61 -15.94 -3.34 4.12
N PRO A 62 -17.24 -3.71 4.23
CA PRO A 62 -18.29 -3.08 3.42
C PRO A 62 -18.38 -1.55 3.60
N ARG A 63 -18.13 -1.03 4.81
CA ARG A 63 -18.26 0.41 5.09
C ARG A 63 -17.10 1.22 4.51
N VAL A 64 -15.88 0.68 4.60
CA VAL A 64 -14.67 1.36 4.08
C VAL A 64 -14.70 1.40 2.55
N CYS A 65 -15.06 0.28 1.92
CA CYS A 65 -15.21 0.17 0.47
C CYS A 65 -16.26 1.11 -0.14
N SER A 66 -17.30 1.45 0.62
CA SER A 66 -18.38 2.34 0.19
C SER A 66 -18.01 3.83 0.26
N HIS A 67 -16.87 4.17 0.86
CA HIS A 67 -16.50 5.55 1.10
C HIS A 67 -16.06 6.25 -0.20
N LEU A 68 -16.49 7.50 -0.42
CA LEU A 68 -16.19 8.25 -1.65
C LEU A 68 -14.68 8.42 -1.87
N LYS A 69 -13.93 8.61 -0.77
CA LYS A 69 -12.46 8.77 -0.80
C LYS A 69 -11.70 7.44 -0.84
N PHE A 70 -12.40 6.30 -0.94
CA PHE A 70 -11.73 5.00 -1.00
C PHE A 70 -10.87 4.87 -2.28
N PRO A 71 -9.61 4.42 -2.19
CA PRO A 71 -8.71 4.35 -3.34
C PRO A 71 -9.27 3.46 -4.45
N ALA A 72 -9.23 3.95 -5.69
CA ALA A 72 -9.76 3.21 -6.83
C ALA A 72 -8.98 1.91 -7.07
N GLU A 73 -7.68 1.92 -6.79
CA GLU A 73 -6.78 0.78 -6.99
C GLU A 73 -7.10 -0.37 -6.03
N LEU A 74 -7.64 -0.08 -4.83
CA LEU A 74 -7.99 -1.08 -3.82
C LEU A 74 -9.42 -1.62 -3.99
N ARG A 75 -10.26 -1.03 -4.86
CA ARG A 75 -11.65 -1.49 -5.08
C ARG A 75 -11.81 -2.96 -5.45
N PRO A 76 -10.89 -3.60 -6.20
CA PRO A 76 -10.99 -5.03 -6.48
C PRO A 76 -11.07 -5.89 -5.21
N LEU A 77 -10.40 -5.48 -4.11
CA LEU A 77 -10.44 -6.18 -2.82
C LEU A 77 -11.85 -6.29 -2.27
N CYS A 78 -12.68 -5.28 -2.47
CA CYS A 78 -14.03 -5.21 -1.92
C CYS A 78 -14.98 -6.29 -2.44
N LYS A 79 -14.57 -7.05 -3.46
CA LYS A 79 -15.31 -8.19 -4.00
C LYS A 79 -14.84 -9.53 -3.43
N GLU A 80 -13.72 -9.55 -2.72
CA GLU A 80 -13.14 -10.77 -2.16
C GLU A 80 -13.79 -11.11 -0.83
N THR A 81 -13.82 -12.40 -0.50
CA THR A 81 -14.41 -12.89 0.76
C THR A 81 -13.56 -12.53 1.98
N ASP A 82 -12.25 -12.41 1.80
CA ASP A 82 -11.25 -12.06 2.82
C ASP A 82 -10.87 -10.57 2.76
N ALA A 83 -11.69 -9.74 2.10
CA ALA A 83 -11.46 -8.31 1.94
C ALA A 83 -11.16 -7.59 3.27
N GLN A 84 -11.84 -8.00 4.35
CA GLN A 84 -11.65 -7.41 5.67
C GLN A 84 -10.27 -7.68 6.24
N ASP A 85 -9.78 -8.91 6.13
CA ASP A 85 -8.46 -9.29 6.64
C ASP A 85 -7.35 -8.64 5.82
N ILE A 86 -7.51 -8.55 4.49
CA ILE A 86 -6.57 -7.85 3.62
C ILE A 86 -6.55 -6.35 3.97
N LEU A 87 -7.72 -5.71 4.08
CA LEU A 87 -7.81 -4.29 4.44
C LEU A 87 -7.19 -4.00 5.80
N LEU A 88 -7.37 -4.88 6.79
CA LEU A 88 -6.73 -4.73 8.10
C LEU A 88 -5.20 -4.76 8.01
N ARG A 89 -4.62 -5.65 7.19
CA ARG A 89 -3.17 -5.68 6.96
C ARG A 89 -2.68 -4.43 6.23
N LEU A 90 -3.41 -3.97 5.21
CA LEU A 90 -3.08 -2.75 4.48
C LEU A 90 -3.21 -1.49 5.36
N GLU A 91 -4.18 -1.44 6.26
CA GLU A 91 -4.33 -0.36 7.25
C GLU A 91 -3.15 -0.32 8.21
N ALA A 92 -2.64 -1.47 8.67
CA ALA A 92 -1.45 -1.51 9.52
C ALA A 92 -0.22 -0.94 8.80
N ILE A 93 -0.07 -1.21 7.51
CA ILE A 93 0.99 -0.61 6.67
C ILE A 93 0.75 0.89 6.44
N ALA A 94 -0.52 1.31 6.28
CA ALA A 94 -0.86 2.71 6.11
C ALA A 94 -0.58 3.55 7.38
N GLU A 95 -0.67 2.95 8.56
CA GLU A 95 -0.35 3.59 9.84
C GLU A 95 1.13 4.01 9.91
N ASP A 96 2.02 3.12 9.46
CA ASP A 96 3.46 3.32 9.36
C ASP A 96 4.00 2.91 7.97
N PRO A 97 3.86 3.78 6.95
CA PRO A 97 4.28 3.46 5.58
C PRO A 97 5.80 3.38 5.44
N SER A 98 6.56 3.88 6.42
CA SER A 98 8.01 3.91 6.37
C SER A 98 8.60 2.50 6.26
N VAL A 99 7.94 1.49 6.86
CA VAL A 99 8.36 0.07 6.76
C VAL A 99 8.45 -0.43 5.33
N CYS A 100 7.64 0.13 4.41
CA CYS A 100 7.73 -0.17 2.99
C CYS A 100 8.70 0.75 2.24
N GLU A 101 8.87 2.00 2.67
CA GLU A 101 9.86 2.91 2.07
C GLU A 101 11.30 2.46 2.32
N ILE A 102 11.58 1.85 3.49
CA ILE A 102 12.88 1.26 3.82
C ILE A 102 12.94 -0.25 3.60
N CYS A 103 11.90 -0.84 3.01
CA CYS A 103 11.85 -2.26 2.65
C CYS A 103 12.12 -3.22 3.81
N ALA A 104 11.64 -2.83 5.00
CA ALA A 104 11.77 -3.61 6.22
C ALA A 104 10.67 -4.68 6.37
N PHE A 105 9.68 -4.70 5.48
CA PHE A 105 8.55 -5.61 5.55
C PHE A 105 8.38 -6.43 4.26
N ALA A 106 8.19 -7.74 4.39
CA ALA A 106 8.21 -8.68 3.26
C ALA A 106 7.08 -8.48 2.25
N ALA A 107 6.01 -7.78 2.63
CA ALA A 107 4.94 -7.42 1.70
C ALA A 107 5.36 -6.30 0.73
N CYS A 108 6.44 -5.58 0.98
CA CYS A 108 6.85 -4.44 0.17
C CYS A 108 7.76 -4.90 -0.99
N ALA A 109 7.51 -4.41 -2.20
CA ALA A 109 8.25 -4.75 -3.41
C ALA A 109 8.54 -3.49 -4.25
N GLY A 110 9.52 -3.55 -5.16
CA GLY A 110 9.99 -2.38 -5.90
C GLY A 110 11.20 -1.70 -5.26
N CYS A 111 11.74 -2.35 -4.25
CA CYS A 111 13.12 -2.35 -3.83
C CYS A 111 13.70 -3.75 -4.11
#